data_AF-A0A8T4H8U8-F1
#
_entry.id   AF-A0A8T4H8U8-F1
#
_cell.length_a   1.000
_cell.length_b   1.000
_cell.length_c   1.000
_cell.angle_alpha   90.00
_cell.angle_beta   90.00
_cell.angle_gamma   90.00
#
_symmetry.space_group_name_H-M   'P 1'
#
loop_
_entity.id
_entity.type
_entity.pdbx_description
1 polymer ?
#
loop_
_entity_poly.entity_id
_entity_poly.type
_entity_poly.pdbx_seq_one_letter_code
_entity_poly.pdbx_strand_id
1 'polypeptide(L)'
;MGILDYWKNPNIVAPIYSAQLKKVDLSVRDTLDEAIRTNRSVIITYQNFKGEGSERTLHQIRYSDDFDKDEYIAGFCELRKENRTFKIARIAKVEII
;
A
#
# COMPACT_ATOMS: atom_id res chain seq x y z
N MET A 1 -39.19 -22.26 21.11
CA MET A 1 -37.71 -22.24 21.00
C MET A 1 -37.39 -21.71 19.61
N GLY A 2 -37.33 -20.38 19.47
CA GLY A 2 -37.12 -19.72 18.18
C GLY A 2 -35.74 -19.08 18.19
N ILE A 3 -34.90 -19.45 17.23
CA ILE A 3 -33.62 -18.80 16.99
C ILE A 3 -33.96 -17.45 16.35
N LEU A 4 -33.62 -16.35 16.99
CA LEU A 4 -33.93 -15.02 16.48
C LEU A 4 -33.14 -14.80 15.18
N ASP A 5 -33.83 -14.55 14.06
CA ASP A 5 -33.22 -14.25 12.76
C ASP A 5 -32.63 -12.83 12.74
N TYR A 6 -31.47 -12.66 13.37
CA TYR A 6 -30.77 -11.37 13.53
C TYR A 6 -30.39 -10.68 12.21
N TRP A 7 -30.40 -11.39 11.07
CA TRP A 7 -30.01 -10.88 9.76
C TRP A 7 -31.00 -9.91 9.11
N LYS A 8 -32.24 -9.80 9.63
CA LYS A 8 -33.29 -8.93 9.07
C LYS A 8 -33.47 -7.61 9.81
N ASN A 9 -32.63 -7.31 10.82
CA ASN A 9 -32.74 -6.05 11.56
C ASN A 9 -31.77 -5.00 10.98
N PRO A 10 -32.25 -3.99 10.24
CA PRO A 10 -31.41 -2.92 9.68
C PRO A 10 -30.66 -2.13 10.77
N ASN A 11 -31.15 -2.13 12.01
CA ASN A 11 -30.51 -1.46 13.15
C ASN A 11 -29.40 -2.29 13.82
N ILE A 12 -29.19 -3.56 13.43
CA ILE A 12 -28.09 -4.39 13.93
C ILE A 12 -26.95 -4.46 12.90
N VAL A 13 -27.27 -4.43 11.60
CA VAL A 13 -26.25 -4.41 10.53
C VAL A 13 -25.56 -3.04 10.38
N ALA A 14 -26.27 -1.94 10.59
CA ALA A 14 -25.74 -0.58 10.41
C ALA A 14 -24.72 -0.11 11.49
N PRO A 15 -24.89 -0.39 12.80
CA PRO A 15 -23.97 0.15 13.81
C PRO A 15 -22.61 -0.55 13.83
N ILE A 16 -22.53 -1.84 13.46
CA ILE A 16 -21.24 -2.56 13.37
C ILE A 16 -20.43 -2.16 12.12
N TYR A 17 -21.09 -1.79 11.03
CA TYR A 17 -20.40 -1.39 9.79
C TYR A 17 -19.87 0.05 9.84
N SER A 18 -20.55 0.94 10.56
CA SER A 18 -20.17 2.36 10.67
C SER A 18 -19.07 2.64 11.72
N ALA A 19 -18.90 1.77 12.72
CA ALA A 19 -17.89 1.93 13.77
C ALA A 19 -16.48 1.43 13.39
N GLN A 20 -16.29 0.85 12.20
CA GLN A 20 -15.00 0.35 11.73
C GLN A 20 -14.55 0.91 10.37
N LEU A 21 -14.84 2.18 10.09
CA LEU A 21 -13.94 2.99 9.25
C LEU A 21 -12.71 3.41 10.07
N LYS A 22 -12.03 2.44 10.70
CA LYS A 22 -10.65 2.66 11.15
C LYS A 22 -9.82 2.65 9.89
N LYS A 23 -9.10 3.74 9.65
CA LYS A 23 -8.00 3.81 8.68
C LYS A 23 -7.12 2.58 8.94
N VAL A 24 -7.28 1.54 8.13
CA VAL A 24 -6.41 0.36 8.21
C VAL A 24 -5.06 0.91 7.80
N ASP A 25 -4.12 0.95 8.74
CA ASP A 25 -2.73 1.24 8.44
C ASP A 25 -2.22 0.00 7.70
N LEU A 26 -2.50 -0.04 6.40
CA LEU A 26 -2.02 -1.10 5.52
C LEU A 26 -0.50 -1.09 5.62
N SER A 27 0.08 -2.29 5.73
CA SER A 27 1.53 -2.36 5.70
C SER A 27 2.04 -1.79 4.38
N VAL A 28 3.31 -1.39 4.36
CA VAL A 28 3.97 -0.94 3.12
C VAL A 28 3.77 -1.97 2.01
N ARG A 29 3.82 -3.27 2.34
CA ARG A 29 3.61 -4.35 1.38
C ARG A 29 2.17 -4.36 0.85
N ASP A 30 1.18 -4.35 1.73
CA ASP A 30 -0.23 -4.40 1.30
C ASP A 30 -0.60 -3.22 0.40
N THR A 31 -0.06 -2.03 0.71
CA THR A 31 -0.28 -0.84 -0.11
C THR A 31 0.40 -0.95 -1.48
N LEU A 32 1.61 -1.51 -1.53
CA LEU A 32 2.31 -1.77 -2.80
C LEU A 32 1.60 -2.85 -3.62
N ASP A 33 1.15 -3.93 -2.99
CA ASP A 33 0.37 -4.99 -3.62
C ASP A 33 -0.91 -4.45 -4.24
N GLU A 34 -1.65 -3.60 -3.51
CA GLU A 34 -2.84 -2.95 -4.03
C GLU A 34 -2.51 -2.04 -5.21
N ALA A 35 -1.47 -1.24 -5.11
CA ALA A 35 -1.06 -0.32 -6.16
C ALA A 35 -0.61 -1.05 -7.43
N ILE A 36 0.15 -2.15 -7.31
CA ILE A 36 0.56 -3.01 -8.43
C ILE A 36 -0.67 -3.67 -9.06
N ARG A 37 -1.52 -4.30 -8.24
CA ARG A 37 -2.74 -4.99 -8.71
C ARG A 37 -3.71 -4.04 -9.41
N THR A 38 -3.81 -2.80 -8.97
CA THR A 38 -4.70 -1.78 -9.53
C THR A 38 -4.01 -0.87 -10.55
N ASN A 39 -2.73 -1.11 -10.86
CA ASN A 39 -1.89 -0.31 -11.74
C ASN A 39 -1.92 1.20 -11.43
N ARG A 40 -1.88 1.54 -10.14
CA ARG A 40 -1.85 2.93 -9.66
C ARG A 40 -0.44 3.38 -9.38
N SER A 41 -0.28 4.70 -9.32
CA SER A 41 0.99 5.32 -8.96
C SER A 41 1.07 5.45 -7.44
N VAL A 42 2.28 5.59 -6.92
CA VAL A 42 2.50 5.74 -5.48
C VAL A 42 3.48 6.87 -5.19
N ILE A 43 3.32 7.48 -4.03
CA ILE A 43 4.33 8.30 -3.40
C ILE A 43 4.96 7.48 -2.28
N ILE A 44 6.28 7.35 -2.30
CA ILE A 44 7.04 6.68 -1.23
C ILE A 44 7.94 7.67 -0.50
N THR A 45 8.07 7.52 0.82
CA THR A 45 9.15 8.14 1.60
C THR A 45 10.29 7.14 1.72
N TYR A 46 11.39 7.38 1.01
CA TYR A 46 12.53 6.47 0.92
C TYR A 46 13.73 6.98 1.73
N GLN A 47 14.27 6.13 2.61
CA GLN A 47 15.42 6.47 3.44
C GLN A 47 16.75 6.17 2.73
N ASN A 48 17.66 7.14 2.74
CA ASN A 48 19.03 6.95 2.27
C ASN A 48 19.92 6.24 3.32
N PHE A 49 21.20 6.01 3.01
CA PHE A 49 22.16 5.39 3.93
C PHE A 49 22.44 6.20 5.20
N LYS A 50 22.15 7.50 5.19
CA LYS A 50 22.28 8.40 6.34
C LYS A 50 20.98 8.50 7.16
N GLY A 51 19.93 7.77 6.78
CA GLY A 51 18.62 7.82 7.41
C GLY A 51 17.74 8.99 6.97
N GLU A 52 18.22 9.85 6.07
CA GLU A 52 17.43 10.97 5.57
C GLU A 52 16.34 10.45 4.61
N GLY A 53 15.09 10.78 4.92
CA GLY A 53 13.93 10.45 4.10
C GLY A 53 13.81 11.40 2.91
N SER A 54 13.38 10.88 1.77
CA SER A 54 13.05 11.70 0.61
C SER A 54 11.87 11.11 -0.15
N GLU A 55 10.99 11.97 -0.64
CA GLU A 55 9.79 11.54 -1.35
C GLU A 55 10.08 11.21 -2.82
N ARG A 56 9.41 10.18 -3.33
CA ARG A 56 9.50 9.74 -4.73
C ARG A 56 8.12 9.36 -5.23
N THR A 57 7.72 9.92 -6.37
CA THR A 57 6.58 9.44 -7.14
C THR A 57 7.01 8.33 -8.09
N LEU A 58 6.36 7.18 -8.01
CA LEU A 58 6.62 6.01 -8.84
C LEU A 58 5.38 5.63 -9.65
N HIS A 59 5.60 5.26 -10.91
CA HIS A 59 4.58 4.78 -11.83
C HIS A 59 4.93 3.38 -12.34
N GLN A 60 3.91 2.65 -12.80
CA GLN A 60 4.07 1.32 -13.40
C GLN A 60 4.91 0.40 -12.51
N ILE A 61 4.59 0.41 -11.20
CA ILE A 61 5.35 -0.33 -10.21
C ILE A 61 5.13 -1.83 -10.36
N ARG A 62 6.18 -2.60 -10.07
CA ARG A 62 6.18 -4.07 -10.05
C ARG A 62 7.21 -4.56 -9.05
N TYR A 63 7.06 -5.79 -8.57
CA TYR A 63 8.16 -6.47 -7.90
C TYR A 63 9.31 -6.68 -8.89
N SER A 64 10.54 -6.53 -8.42
CA SER A 64 11.76 -6.76 -9.22
C SER A 64 12.28 -8.15 -8.95
N ASP A 65 12.51 -8.90 -10.03
CA ASP A 65 13.18 -10.21 -10.00
C ASP A 65 14.71 -10.08 -10.18
N ASP A 66 15.23 -8.85 -10.30
CA ASP A 66 16.66 -8.60 -10.58
C ASP A 66 17.56 -8.81 -9.35
N PHE A 67 16.96 -8.95 -8.16
CA PHE A 67 17.64 -9.10 -6.86
C PHE A 67 16.95 -10.20 -6.04
N ASP A 68 17.07 -10.14 -4.70
CA ASP A 68 16.29 -10.98 -3.80
C ASP A 68 14.79 -10.82 -4.08
N LYS A 69 14.14 -11.95 -4.37
CA LYS A 69 12.74 -12.00 -4.81
C LYS A 69 11.83 -11.33 -3.78
N ASP A 70 10.93 -10.48 -4.25
CA ASP A 70 9.93 -9.76 -3.44
C ASP A 70 10.50 -8.85 -2.33
N GLU A 71 11.80 -8.52 -2.39
CA GLU A 71 12.43 -7.51 -1.51
C GLU A 71 12.50 -6.12 -2.14
N TYR A 72 12.32 -6.05 -3.45
CA TYR A 72 12.50 -4.84 -4.24
C TYR A 72 11.30 -4.57 -5.13
N ILE A 73 11.00 -3.28 -5.32
CA ILE A 73 10.08 -2.81 -6.35
C ILE A 73 10.87 -2.06 -7.42
N ALA A 74 10.45 -2.20 -8.67
CA ALA A 74 10.91 -1.38 -9.78
C ALA A 74 9.75 -0.55 -10.33
N GLY A 75 10.03 0.67 -10.77
CA GLY A 75 9.05 1.54 -11.41
C GLY A 75 9.68 2.79 -11.99
N PHE A 76 8.92 3.53 -12.79
CA PHE A 76 9.37 4.81 -13.35
C PHE A 76 9.33 5.89 -12.28
N CYS A 77 10.48 6.48 -11.97
CA CYS A 77 10.63 7.51 -10.95
C CYS A 77 10.58 8.91 -11.58
N GLU A 78 9.59 9.72 -11.22
CA GLU A 78 9.41 11.06 -11.82
C GLU A 78 10.59 11.99 -11.60
N LEU A 79 11.21 11.93 -10.41
CA LEU A 79 12.33 12.78 -10.04
C LEU A 79 13.56 12.54 -10.93
N ARG A 80 13.77 11.30 -11.35
CA ARG A 80 14.94 10.89 -12.15
C ARG A 80 14.62 10.69 -13.63
N LYS A 81 13.33 10.67 -13.98
CA LYS A 81 12.82 10.43 -15.34
C LYS A 81 13.33 9.12 -15.94
N GLU A 82 13.46 8.07 -15.12
CA GLU A 82 13.93 6.75 -15.53
C GLU A 82 13.35 5.64 -14.61
N ASN A 83 13.46 4.39 -15.06
CA ASN A 83 13.13 3.23 -14.24
C ASN A 83 14.18 3.02 -13.15
N ARG A 84 13.74 2.87 -11.90
CA ARG A 84 14.61 2.58 -10.76
C ARG A 84 14.04 1.51 -9.85
N THR A 85 14.95 0.81 -9.19
CA THR A 85 14.66 -0.23 -8.21
C THR A 85 14.86 0.30 -6.79
N PHE A 86 13.95 -0.02 -5.88
CA PHE A 86 13.93 0.44 -4.49
C PHE A 86 13.78 -0.76 -3.55
N LYS A 87 14.58 -0.82 -2.48
CA LYS A 87 14.46 -1.87 -1.47
C LYS A 87 13.28 -1.57 -0.55
N ILE A 88 12.31 -2.49 -0.45
CA ILE A 88 11.07 -2.29 0.30
C ILE A 88 11.35 -1.98 1.77
N ALA A 89 12.34 -2.64 2.37
CA ALA A 89 12.75 -2.41 3.75
C ALA A 89 13.21 -0.97 4.07
N ARG A 90 13.48 -0.14 3.05
CA ARG A 90 13.89 1.27 3.20
C ARG A 90 12.74 2.26 2.93
N ILE A 91 11.56 1.76 2.60
CA ILE A 91 10.36 2.57 2.42
C ILE A 91 9.74 2.76 3.79
N ALA A 92 9.78 4.00 4.29
CA ALA A 92 9.20 4.35 5.59
C ALA A 92 7.69 4.58 5.51
N LYS A 93 7.19 5.02 4.34
CA LYS A 93 5.78 5.32 4.10
C LYS A 93 5.46 5.17 2.62
N VAL A 94 4.25 4.75 2.30
CA VAL A 94 3.72 4.66 0.93
C VAL A 94 2.27 5.12 0.90
N GLU A 95 1.91 5.85 -0.15
CA GLU A 95 0.54 6.31 -0.39
C GLU A 95 0.19 6.11 -1.87
N ILE A 96 -1.00 5.59 -2.16
CA ILE A 96 -1.54 5.45 -3.51
C ILE A 96 -2.10 6.80 -3.96
N ILE A 97 -1.82 7.18 -5.21
CA ILE A 97 -2.36 8.38 -5.86
C ILE A 97 -3.15 8.07 -7.13
#